data_AF-A0A0P7BM78-F1
#
_entry.id   AF-A0A0P7BM78-F1
#
_cell.length_a   1.000
_cell.length_b   1.000
_cell.length_c   1.000
_cell.angle_alpha   90.00
_cell.angle_beta   90.00
_cell.angle_gamma   90.00
#
_symmetry.space_group_name_H-M   'P 1'
#
loop_
_entity.id
_entity.type
_entity.pdbx_description
1 polymer ?
#
loop_
_entity_poly.entity_id
_entity_poly.type
_entity_poly.pdbx_seq_one_letter_code
_entity_poly.pdbx_strand_id
1 'polypeptide(L)'
;MPTNNHNIELLTLLVDSNDEEDSEYRFLVDGSHVKYVTVEPGALPKGSRTFEPALITALPSFPPGDWNEGHVSKDKGTGSLVFSHTRKSHLPSVKNLWHTTKLDHLEFTKVGRLRQNIHKVTHPHFDRPVLVKFAEFPWQMPFLEAETAAYQWINERGIGPVFLGHLKEDGRVFGIIIEHIEDAQTVTPEDLPACRAGLANLHALGIKHGDINKNNFLVRDGKAILIDFEASERCENQSELDAESDLLETSLKDTSYRGGEGPAISSESMPR
;
A
#
# COMPACT_ATOMS: atom_id res chain seq x y z
N MET A 1 37.23 -4.06 4.27
CA MET A 1 36.53 -5.03 3.42
C MET A 1 35.20 -4.38 3.04
N PRO A 2 34.80 -4.28 1.76
CA PRO A 2 33.46 -3.82 1.46
C PRO A 2 32.51 -4.87 2.03
N THR A 3 31.71 -4.49 3.02
CA THR A 3 30.65 -5.34 3.56
C THR A 3 29.60 -5.46 2.47
N ASN A 4 29.64 -6.59 1.77
CA ASN A 4 28.63 -6.96 0.80
C ASN A 4 27.24 -6.86 1.44
N ASN A 5 26.29 -6.23 0.74
CA ASN A 5 24.89 -6.06 1.14
C ASN A 5 24.10 -7.40 1.12
N HIS A 6 24.66 -8.48 1.68
CA HIS A 6 24.05 -9.82 1.67
C HIS A 6 22.95 -9.99 2.73
N ASN A 7 22.83 -9.04 3.65
CA ASN A 7 21.86 -9.01 4.73
C ASN A 7 20.70 -8.04 4.46
N ILE A 8 20.58 -7.51 3.25
CA ILE A 8 19.47 -6.62 2.87
C ILE A 8 18.54 -7.31 1.89
N GLU A 9 17.25 -7.09 2.08
CA GLU A 9 16.17 -7.53 1.19
C GLU A 9 15.40 -6.29 0.72
N LEU A 10 15.12 -6.18 -0.58
CA LEU A 10 14.31 -5.10 -1.12
C LEU A 10 12.82 -5.40 -0.87
N LEU A 11 12.17 -4.57 -0.05
CA LEU A 11 10.74 -4.70 0.23
C LEU A 11 9.88 -3.98 -0.82
N THR A 12 10.28 -2.76 -1.20
CA THR A 12 9.56 -1.96 -2.20
C THR A 12 10.46 -0.90 -2.83
N LEU A 13 10.05 -0.38 -3.98
CA LEU A 13 10.73 0.70 -4.69
C LEU A 13 9.72 1.63 -5.38
N LEU A 14 10.10 2.90 -5.50
CA LEU A 14 9.43 3.92 -6.29
C LEU A 14 10.50 4.70 -7.05
N VAL A 15 10.54 4.52 -8.36
CA VAL A 15 11.59 5.08 -9.23
C VAL A 15 10.96 6.03 -10.23
N ASP A 16 11.48 7.24 -10.33
CA ASP A 16 11.13 8.15 -11.41
C ASP A 16 11.74 7.66 -12.74
N SER A 17 10.87 7.40 -13.72
CA SER A 17 11.27 6.97 -15.06
C SER A 17 12.12 8.02 -15.78
N ASN A 18 11.85 9.30 -15.52
CA ASN A 18 12.57 10.42 -16.14
C ASN A 18 13.94 10.64 -15.50
N ASP A 19 14.11 10.21 -14.25
CA ASP A 19 15.33 10.40 -13.47
C ASP A 19 15.57 11.90 -13.18
N GLU A 20 14.51 12.59 -12.79
CA GLU A 20 14.46 14.00 -12.40
C GLU A 20 14.28 14.15 -10.88
N GLU A 21 13.64 13.18 -10.23
CA GLU A 21 13.44 13.13 -8.78
C GLU A 21 14.16 11.93 -8.12
N ASP A 22 14.40 12.06 -6.81
CA ASP A 22 14.97 10.99 -5.99
C ASP A 22 14.15 9.70 -6.15
N SER A 23 14.84 8.59 -6.40
CA SER A 23 14.21 7.26 -6.32
C SER A 23 14.13 6.82 -4.86
N GLU A 24 12.99 6.30 -4.42
CA GLU A 24 12.77 5.82 -3.06
C GLU A 24 12.79 4.29 -3.00
N TYR A 25 13.42 3.75 -1.96
CA TYR A 25 13.54 2.32 -1.72
C TYR A 25 13.28 2.00 -0.26
N ARG A 26 12.68 0.83 -0.02
CA ARG A 26 12.47 0.30 1.32
C ARG A 26 13.15 -1.06 1.43
N PHE A 27 14.02 -1.21 2.42
CA PHE A 27 14.80 -2.42 2.66
C PHE A 27 14.51 -3.02 4.03
N LEU A 28 14.56 -4.34 4.13
CA LEU A 28 14.70 -5.06 5.39
C LEU A 28 16.17 -5.42 5.57
N VAL A 29 16.77 -5.01 6.69
CA VAL A 29 18.17 -5.25 7.02
C VAL A 29 18.25 -6.21 8.21
N ASP A 30 19.11 -7.21 8.11
CA ASP A 30 19.32 -8.27 9.11
C ASP A 30 18.04 -9.04 9.47
N GLY A 31 17.05 -9.02 8.58
CA GLY A 31 15.74 -9.67 8.78
C GLY A 31 14.85 -8.98 9.82
N SER A 32 15.23 -7.82 10.37
CA SER A 32 14.46 -7.17 11.44
C SER A 32 14.35 -5.64 11.35
N HIS A 33 15.18 -4.96 10.57
CA HIS A 33 15.24 -3.50 10.59
C HIS A 33 14.81 -2.89 9.26
N VAL A 34 13.75 -2.08 9.28
CA VAL A 34 13.27 -1.39 8.08
C VAL A 34 14.10 -0.13 7.85
N LYS A 35 14.61 0.04 6.62
CA LYS A 35 15.37 1.22 6.18
C LYS A 35 14.74 1.82 4.93
N TYR A 36 14.53 3.13 4.97
CA TYR A 36 14.14 3.96 3.83
C TYR A 36 15.39 4.57 3.23
N VAL A 37 15.61 4.36 1.94
CA VAL A 37 16.78 4.87 1.23
C VAL A 37 16.30 5.66 0.02
N THR A 38 16.69 6.92 -0.10
CA THR A 38 16.53 7.67 -1.34
C THR A 38 17.83 7.72 -2.11
N VAL A 39 17.75 7.76 -3.44
CA VAL A 39 18.90 7.81 -4.33
C VAL A 39 18.74 8.98 -5.29
N GLU A 40 19.75 9.85 -5.32
CA GLU A 40 19.78 11.05 -6.17
C GLU A 40 19.63 10.68 -7.66
N PRO A 41 18.93 11.51 -8.46
CA PRO A 41 18.86 11.37 -9.91
C PRO A 41 20.21 11.13 -10.57
N GLY A 42 20.26 10.20 -11.53
CA GLY A 42 21.48 9.90 -12.29
C GLY A 42 22.59 9.22 -11.49
N ALA A 43 22.35 8.90 -10.21
CA ALA A 43 23.33 8.19 -9.39
C ALA A 43 23.43 6.71 -9.81
N LEU A 44 22.29 6.04 -10.04
CA LEU A 44 22.21 4.65 -10.50
C LEU A 44 21.95 4.54 -12.01
N PRO A 45 22.51 3.54 -12.70
CA PRO A 45 22.15 3.24 -14.09
C PRO A 45 20.66 2.89 -14.22
N LYS A 46 20.00 3.33 -15.31
CA LYS A 46 18.55 3.17 -15.46
C LYS A 46 18.04 1.74 -15.28
N GLY A 47 18.75 0.75 -15.82
CA GLY A 47 18.39 -0.68 -15.71
C GLY A 47 18.65 -1.29 -14.34
N SER A 48 19.47 -0.66 -13.50
CA SER A 48 19.77 -1.14 -12.14
C SER A 48 18.75 -0.67 -11.10
N ARG A 49 17.99 0.39 -11.38
CA ARG A 49 17.06 1.01 -10.41
C ARG A 49 15.87 0.12 -10.04
N THR A 50 15.45 -0.78 -10.94
CA THR A 50 14.25 -1.60 -10.74
C THR A 50 14.53 -3.10 -10.65
N PHE A 51 15.75 -3.54 -11.01
CA PHE A 51 16.15 -4.94 -10.93
C PHE A 51 16.97 -5.20 -9.66
N GLU A 52 16.33 -5.82 -8.66
CA GLU A 52 16.87 -5.99 -7.31
C GLU A 52 18.32 -6.50 -7.25
N PRO A 53 18.75 -7.57 -7.98
CA PRO A 53 20.13 -8.02 -7.93
C PRO A 53 21.15 -6.95 -8.38
N ALA A 54 20.80 -6.17 -9.41
CA ALA A 54 21.65 -5.08 -9.90
C ALA A 54 21.62 -3.87 -8.94
N LEU A 55 20.46 -3.58 -8.35
CA LEU A 55 20.31 -2.53 -7.34
C LEU A 55 21.19 -2.80 -6.12
N ILE A 56 21.04 -3.97 -5.51
CA ILE A 56 21.77 -4.37 -4.29
C ILE A 56 23.28 -4.35 -4.53
N THR A 57 23.71 -4.78 -5.72
CA THR A 57 25.13 -4.78 -6.11
C THR A 57 25.67 -3.36 -6.34
N ALA A 58 24.86 -2.46 -6.86
CA ALA A 58 25.28 -1.09 -7.14
C ALA A 58 25.28 -0.18 -5.91
N LEU A 59 24.42 -0.45 -4.91
CA LEU A 59 24.34 0.35 -3.70
C LEU A 59 25.62 0.28 -2.87
N PRO A 60 26.02 1.39 -2.22
CA PRO A 60 27.09 1.35 -1.23
C PRO A 60 26.70 0.44 -0.05
N SER A 61 27.70 -0.04 0.69
CA SER A 61 27.46 -0.77 1.93
C SER A 61 26.62 0.06 2.90
N PHE A 62 25.58 -0.54 3.46
CA PHE A 62 24.75 0.12 4.46
C PHE A 62 25.60 0.44 5.71
N PRO A 63 25.64 1.71 6.17
CA PRO A 63 26.45 2.07 7.32
C PRO A 63 25.87 1.44 8.60
N PRO A 64 26.73 1.12 9.59
CA PRO A 64 26.25 0.62 10.88
C PRO A 64 25.52 1.74 11.65
N GLY A 65 24.76 1.34 12.67
CA GLY A 65 24.13 2.25 13.62
C GLY A 65 22.61 2.31 13.53
N ASP A 66 22.03 3.05 14.48
CA ASP A 66 20.58 3.22 14.57
C ASP A 66 20.13 4.39 13.69
N TRP A 67 19.78 4.07 12.45
CA TRP A 67 19.16 4.97 11.50
C TRP A 67 17.98 4.26 10.81
N ASN A 68 17.07 5.00 10.20
CA ASN A 68 15.99 4.42 9.41
C ASN A 68 15.74 5.18 8.11
N GLU A 69 16.39 6.31 7.91
CA GLU A 69 16.42 7.03 6.63
C GLU A 69 17.88 7.26 6.20
N GLY A 70 18.18 6.99 4.94
CA GLY A 70 19.47 7.23 4.31
C GLY A 70 19.31 7.85 2.93
N HIS A 71 20.29 8.64 2.53
CA HIS A 71 20.34 9.22 1.18
C HIS A 71 21.64 8.83 0.50
N VAL A 72 21.54 8.32 -0.71
CA VAL A 72 22.66 7.89 -1.54
C VAL A 72 22.85 8.87 -2.69
N SER A 73 24.08 9.34 -2.85
CA SER A 73 24.47 10.22 -3.94
C SER A 73 25.88 9.90 -4.43
N LYS A 74 26.31 10.55 -5.51
CA LYS A 74 27.69 10.43 -6.01
C LYS A 74 28.61 11.35 -5.22
N ASP A 75 29.68 10.78 -4.68
CA ASP A 75 30.77 11.57 -4.11
C ASP A 75 31.42 12.45 -5.19
N LYS A 76 31.58 13.75 -4.92
CA LYS A 76 32.01 14.74 -5.91
C LYS A 76 33.47 14.54 -6.38
N GLY A 77 34.30 13.90 -5.56
CA GLY A 77 35.71 13.68 -5.88
C GLY A 77 35.94 12.38 -6.67
N THR A 78 35.27 11.31 -6.26
CA THR A 78 35.49 9.96 -6.77
C THR A 78 34.44 9.50 -7.77
N GLY A 79 33.28 10.15 -7.81
CA GLY A 79 32.11 9.73 -8.60
C GLY A 79 31.46 8.44 -8.10
N SER A 80 31.94 7.87 -6.98
CA SER A 80 31.42 6.63 -6.41
C SER A 80 30.15 6.90 -5.59
N LEU A 81 29.25 5.92 -5.53
CA LEU A 81 28.06 6.01 -4.69
C LEU A 81 28.43 5.90 -3.21
N VAL A 82 27.86 6.80 -2.40
CA VAL A 82 28.05 6.84 -0.95
C VAL A 82 26.73 7.17 -0.27
N PHE A 83 26.55 6.73 0.97
CA PHE A 83 25.55 7.32 1.86
C PHE A 83 26.04 8.71 2.26
N SER A 84 25.47 9.75 1.67
CA SER A 84 25.87 11.14 1.95
C SER A 84 25.34 11.61 3.31
N HIS A 85 24.20 11.07 3.75
CA HIS A 85 23.73 11.20 5.12
C HIS A 85 22.83 10.03 5.51
N THR A 86 22.77 9.79 6.83
CA THR A 86 21.78 8.93 7.46
C THR A 86 21.20 9.65 8.66
N ARG A 87 19.96 9.32 9.01
CA ARG A 87 19.28 9.86 10.20
C ARG A 87 18.36 8.83 10.83
N LYS A 88 18.15 8.99 12.12
CA LYS A 88 17.07 8.35 12.85
C LYS A 88 15.90 9.32 12.93
N SER A 89 14.80 8.96 12.28
CA SER A 89 13.60 9.77 12.25
C SER A 89 12.45 9.10 12.98
N HIS A 90 11.56 9.93 13.50
CA HIS A 90 10.26 9.47 13.98
C HIS A 90 9.32 9.30 12.79
N LEU A 91 9.29 8.09 12.24
CA LEU A 91 8.41 7.76 11.10
C LEU A 91 6.94 7.89 11.52
N PRO A 92 6.07 8.35 10.61
CA PRO A 92 4.66 8.54 10.92
C PRO A 92 4.00 7.18 11.23
N SER A 93 2.98 7.18 12.07
CA SER A 93 2.24 5.99 12.49
C SER A 93 0.76 6.30 12.43
N VAL A 94 -0.06 5.27 12.19
CA VAL A 94 -1.49 5.37 12.42
C VAL A 94 -1.73 5.74 13.89
N LYS A 95 -2.58 6.73 14.12
CA LYS A 95 -2.95 7.25 15.45
C LYS A 95 -4.27 6.67 15.92
N ASN A 96 -5.22 6.44 15.01
CA ASN A 96 -6.52 5.85 15.33
C ASN A 96 -6.43 4.33 15.62
N LEU A 97 -5.86 3.97 16.76
CA LEU A 97 -5.63 2.57 17.16
C LEU A 97 -6.84 1.95 17.87
N TRP A 98 -8.02 2.05 17.25
CA TRP A 98 -9.30 1.65 17.86
C TRP A 98 -9.43 0.13 18.06
N HIS A 99 -8.85 -0.69 17.18
CA HIS A 99 -8.80 -2.15 17.36
C HIS A 99 -7.68 -2.59 18.33
N THR A 100 -7.96 -3.59 19.15
CA THR A 100 -7.04 -4.07 20.20
C THR A 100 -5.88 -4.89 19.64
N THR A 101 -6.15 -5.77 18.66
CA THR A 101 -5.15 -6.61 17.98
C THR A 101 -4.13 -5.76 17.23
N LYS A 102 -2.83 -6.02 17.49
CA LYS A 102 -1.69 -5.38 16.82
C LYS A 102 -0.59 -6.42 16.64
N LEU A 103 -0.35 -6.86 15.41
CA LEU A 103 0.59 -7.95 15.09
C LEU A 103 1.79 -7.40 14.31
N ASP A 104 2.96 -7.99 14.50
CA ASP A 104 4.17 -7.57 13.77
C ASP A 104 4.17 -8.17 12.36
N HIS A 105 4.56 -7.39 11.35
CA HIS A 105 4.59 -7.84 9.97
C HIS A 105 5.49 -9.05 9.71
N LEU A 106 6.54 -9.28 10.52
CA LEU A 106 7.44 -10.43 10.38
C LEU A 106 6.83 -11.73 10.91
N GLU A 107 5.75 -11.66 11.69
CA GLU A 107 5.05 -12.83 12.22
C GLU A 107 4.18 -13.49 11.13
N PHE A 108 3.94 -12.81 10.02
CA PHE A 108 3.08 -13.29 8.92
C PHE A 108 3.86 -14.09 7.88
N THR A 109 3.25 -15.15 7.37
CA THR A 109 3.75 -15.87 6.19
C THR A 109 2.99 -15.40 4.94
N LYS A 110 3.72 -14.88 3.96
CA LYS A 110 3.16 -14.43 2.68
C LYS A 110 2.70 -15.60 1.83
N VAL A 111 1.45 -15.55 1.39
CA VAL A 111 0.83 -16.53 0.49
C VAL A 111 0.71 -15.97 -0.92
N GLY A 112 0.47 -14.67 -1.06
CA GLY A 112 0.34 -14.02 -2.36
C GLY A 112 0.40 -12.50 -2.29
N ARG A 113 0.49 -11.87 -3.45
CA ARG A 113 0.45 -10.40 -3.60
C ARG A 113 -0.73 -10.04 -4.50
N LEU A 114 -1.64 -9.21 -3.99
CA LEU A 114 -2.78 -8.71 -4.77
C LEU A 114 -2.43 -7.37 -5.43
N ARG A 115 -1.79 -6.47 -4.65
CA ARG A 115 -1.21 -5.21 -5.13
C ARG A 115 0.14 -4.99 -4.45
N GLN A 116 0.89 -3.98 -4.87
CA GLN A 116 2.19 -3.65 -4.29
C GLN A 116 2.12 -3.57 -2.76
N ASN A 117 1.10 -2.88 -2.24
CA ASN A 117 0.85 -2.66 -0.82
C ASN A 117 -0.28 -3.53 -0.21
N ILE A 118 -0.77 -4.57 -0.93
CA ILE A 118 -1.82 -5.47 -0.43
C ILE A 118 -1.39 -6.92 -0.61
N HIS A 119 -1.08 -7.60 0.49
CA HIS A 119 -0.60 -8.98 0.46
C HIS A 119 -1.60 -9.92 1.13
N LYS A 120 -1.73 -11.13 0.58
CA LYS A 120 -2.45 -12.23 1.21
C LYS A 120 -1.48 -13.00 2.09
N VAL A 121 -1.81 -13.15 3.36
CA VAL A 121 -0.91 -13.69 4.39
C VAL A 121 -1.63 -14.66 5.31
N THR A 122 -0.85 -15.48 6.02
CA THR A 122 -1.33 -16.37 7.10
C THR A 122 -0.61 -16.04 8.40
N HIS A 123 -1.30 -16.25 9.52
CA HIS A 123 -0.76 -16.04 10.87
C HIS A 123 -1.52 -16.91 11.87
N PRO A 124 -0.88 -17.50 12.91
CA PRO A 124 -1.53 -18.41 13.87
C PRO A 124 -2.72 -17.82 14.64
N HIS A 125 -2.87 -16.50 14.67
CA HIS A 125 -4.01 -15.80 15.27
C HIS A 125 -5.31 -15.90 14.44
N PHE A 126 -5.22 -16.28 13.17
CA PHE A 126 -6.36 -16.37 12.26
C PHE A 126 -6.51 -17.79 11.70
N ASP A 127 -7.74 -18.30 11.72
CA ASP A 127 -8.05 -19.66 11.22
C ASP A 127 -7.96 -19.77 9.69
N ARG A 128 -7.94 -18.63 8.99
CA ARG A 128 -7.90 -18.52 7.52
C ARG A 128 -6.93 -17.43 7.08
N PRO A 129 -6.45 -17.46 5.81
CA PRO A 129 -5.68 -16.37 5.26
C PRO A 129 -6.41 -15.03 5.36
N VAL A 130 -5.67 -13.96 5.61
CA VAL A 130 -6.15 -12.58 5.72
C VAL A 130 -5.42 -11.70 4.71
N LEU A 131 -5.91 -10.47 4.52
CA LEU A 131 -5.20 -9.45 3.76
C LEU A 131 -4.53 -8.47 4.71
N VAL A 132 -3.33 -8.05 4.36
CA VAL A 132 -2.68 -6.88 4.95
C VAL A 132 -2.59 -5.78 3.89
N LYS A 133 -3.05 -4.58 4.25
CA LYS A 133 -2.86 -3.34 3.46
C LYS A 133 -2.01 -2.39 4.29
N PHE A 134 -0.98 -1.79 3.70
CA PHE A 134 -0.02 -0.99 4.46
C PHE A 134 0.55 0.19 3.67
N ALA A 135 1.10 1.16 4.39
CA ALA A 135 1.83 2.29 3.83
C ALA A 135 3.27 1.87 3.53
N GLU A 136 3.63 1.77 2.27
CA GLU A 136 4.99 1.44 1.84
C GLU A 136 5.95 2.57 2.16
N PHE A 137 5.51 3.82 1.97
CA PHE A 137 6.28 5.03 2.21
C PHE A 137 5.60 5.95 3.25
N PRO A 138 6.37 6.79 3.97
CA PRO A 138 5.84 7.68 4.99
C PRO A 138 4.73 8.61 4.50
N TRP A 139 4.81 9.09 3.26
CA TRP A 139 3.82 9.99 2.68
C TRP A 139 2.44 9.36 2.48
N GLN A 140 2.34 8.02 2.47
CA GLN A 140 1.07 7.30 2.36
C GLN A 140 0.29 7.26 3.69
N MET A 141 0.91 7.66 4.81
CA MET A 141 0.28 7.53 6.14
C MET A 141 -1.08 8.26 6.28
N PRO A 142 -1.29 9.48 5.75
CA PRO A 142 -2.59 10.15 5.88
C PRO A 142 -3.74 9.35 5.24
N PHE A 143 -3.50 8.68 4.11
CA PHE A 143 -4.48 7.83 3.43
C PHE A 143 -4.82 6.60 4.26
N LEU A 144 -3.82 5.96 4.85
CA LEU A 144 -4.02 4.82 5.74
C LEU A 144 -4.73 5.21 7.04
N GLU A 145 -4.45 6.41 7.59
CA GLU A 145 -5.16 6.95 8.75
C GLU A 145 -6.65 7.16 8.43
N ALA A 146 -6.95 7.75 7.27
CA ALA A 146 -8.32 7.95 6.80
C ALA A 146 -9.05 6.62 6.62
N GLU A 147 -8.43 5.64 5.95
CA GLU A 147 -9.00 4.31 5.77
C GLU A 147 -9.23 3.60 7.11
N THR A 148 -8.28 3.69 8.05
CA THR A 148 -8.44 3.13 9.41
C THR A 148 -9.63 3.73 10.14
N ALA A 149 -9.84 5.04 10.01
CA ALA A 149 -11.01 5.73 10.57
C ALA A 149 -12.31 5.30 9.88
N ALA A 150 -12.32 5.15 8.55
CA ALA A 150 -13.47 4.66 7.83
C ALA A 150 -13.89 3.26 8.27
N TYR A 151 -12.93 2.33 8.43
CA TYR A 151 -13.20 1.00 8.98
C TYR A 151 -13.80 1.04 10.39
N GLN A 152 -13.39 2.01 11.23
CA GLN A 152 -14.03 2.23 12.53
C GLN A 152 -15.50 2.63 12.39
N TRP A 153 -15.82 3.51 11.43
CA TRP A 153 -17.18 4.00 11.23
C TRP A 153 -18.13 2.93 10.72
N ILE A 154 -17.63 2.02 9.88
CA ILE A 154 -18.42 0.93 9.28
C ILE A 154 -18.31 -0.39 10.05
N ASN A 155 -17.63 -0.41 11.20
CA ASN A 155 -17.43 -1.62 11.99
C ASN A 155 -18.76 -2.31 12.30
N GLU A 156 -18.82 -3.63 12.04
CA GLU A 156 -20.01 -4.47 12.23
C GLU A 156 -21.26 -4.05 11.42
N ARG A 157 -21.09 -3.24 10.35
CA ARG A 157 -22.19 -2.84 9.46
C ARG A 157 -22.34 -3.70 8.20
N GLY A 158 -21.35 -4.55 7.90
CA GLY A 158 -21.36 -5.39 6.70
C GLY A 158 -21.25 -4.61 5.39
N ILE A 159 -20.64 -3.42 5.41
CA ILE A 159 -20.43 -2.56 4.24
C ILE A 159 -19.13 -2.91 3.51
N GLY A 160 -18.07 -3.17 4.27
CA GLY A 160 -16.75 -3.55 3.78
C GLY A 160 -16.22 -4.83 4.43
N PRO A 161 -14.99 -5.24 4.09
CA PRO A 161 -14.30 -6.33 4.77
C PRO A 161 -14.25 -6.11 6.28
N VAL A 162 -14.24 -7.20 7.06
CA VAL A 162 -14.04 -7.08 8.52
C VAL A 162 -12.63 -6.58 8.82
N PHE A 163 -12.51 -5.55 9.65
CA PHE A 163 -11.22 -5.10 10.19
C PHE A 163 -10.78 -6.04 11.32
N LEU A 164 -9.62 -6.66 11.18
CA LEU A 164 -9.14 -7.72 12.08
C LEU A 164 -8.01 -7.27 13.02
N GLY A 165 -7.37 -6.13 12.71
CA GLY A 165 -6.33 -5.58 13.57
C GLY A 165 -5.39 -4.62 12.85
N HIS A 166 -4.40 -4.14 13.60
CA HIS A 166 -3.36 -3.27 13.08
C HIS A 166 -2.10 -4.05 12.76
N LEU A 167 -1.41 -3.66 11.69
CA LEU A 167 -0.11 -4.19 11.30
C LEU A 167 1.01 -3.26 11.80
N LYS A 168 2.00 -3.84 12.48
CA LYS A 168 3.15 -3.11 13.04
C LYS A 168 4.46 -3.46 12.33
N GLU A 169 5.37 -2.51 12.39
CA GLU A 169 6.80 -2.70 12.14
C GLU A 169 7.56 -1.79 13.11
N ASP A 170 8.73 -2.21 13.62
CA ASP A 170 9.65 -1.36 14.41
C ASP A 170 8.94 -0.46 15.46
N GLY A 171 7.89 -0.98 16.11
CA GLY A 171 7.10 -0.27 17.13
C GLY A 171 6.05 0.74 16.64
N ARG A 172 5.93 0.99 15.33
CA ARG A 172 4.88 1.84 14.73
C ARG A 172 3.80 1.00 14.06
N VAL A 173 2.59 1.57 13.93
CA VAL A 173 1.52 0.99 13.10
C VAL A 173 1.60 1.61 11.71
N PHE A 174 1.78 0.77 10.71
CA PHE A 174 1.95 1.18 9.31
C PHE A 174 0.98 0.47 8.36
N GLY A 175 0.06 -0.34 8.89
CA GLY A 175 -0.93 -1.02 8.07
C GLY A 175 -2.11 -1.52 8.88
N ILE A 176 -3.04 -2.13 8.16
CA ILE A 176 -4.27 -2.73 8.66
C ILE A 176 -4.35 -4.18 8.19
N ILE A 177 -4.97 -5.01 9.01
CA ILE A 177 -5.27 -6.42 8.74
C ILE A 177 -6.77 -6.50 8.52
N ILE A 178 -7.19 -7.01 7.37
CA ILE A 178 -8.59 -7.08 6.97
C ILE A 178 -8.95 -8.48 6.46
N GLU A 179 -10.24 -8.80 6.50
CA GLU A 179 -10.76 -10.03 5.94
C GLU A 179 -10.37 -10.20 4.47
N HIS A 180 -9.90 -11.40 4.12
CA HIS A 180 -9.86 -11.85 2.74
C HIS A 180 -11.25 -12.37 2.36
N ILE A 181 -11.95 -11.64 1.51
CA ILE A 181 -13.28 -12.03 1.03
C ILE A 181 -13.12 -13.09 -0.06
N GLU A 182 -13.35 -14.34 0.33
CA GLU A 182 -13.41 -15.45 -0.63
C GLU A 182 -14.68 -15.37 -1.47
N ASP A 183 -14.58 -15.85 -2.72
CA ASP A 183 -15.68 -15.93 -3.69
C ASP A 183 -16.33 -14.60 -4.07
N ALA A 184 -15.69 -13.48 -3.75
CA ALA A 184 -16.06 -12.17 -4.28
C ALA A 184 -15.67 -12.04 -5.76
N GLN A 185 -16.58 -11.49 -6.55
CA GLN A 185 -16.39 -11.22 -7.96
C GLN A 185 -16.19 -9.73 -8.20
N THR A 186 -15.42 -9.40 -9.23
CA THR A 186 -15.34 -8.03 -9.76
C THR A 186 -16.70 -7.64 -10.32
N VAL A 187 -17.14 -6.42 -10.05
CA VAL A 187 -18.43 -5.93 -10.54
C VAL A 187 -18.52 -5.90 -12.06
N THR A 188 -19.68 -6.27 -12.56
CA THR A 188 -20.09 -6.07 -13.95
C THR A 188 -21.20 -5.00 -14.02
N PRO A 189 -21.55 -4.48 -15.21
CA PRO A 189 -22.65 -3.52 -15.35
C PRO A 189 -23.99 -4.00 -14.78
N GLU A 190 -24.21 -5.33 -14.74
CA GLU A 190 -25.39 -5.97 -14.18
C GLU A 190 -25.49 -5.83 -12.66
N ASP A 191 -24.37 -5.59 -11.98
CA ASP A 191 -24.30 -5.43 -10.53
C ASP A 191 -24.67 -4.02 -10.04
N LEU A 192 -24.99 -3.09 -10.95
CA LEU A 192 -25.36 -1.71 -10.61
C LEU A 192 -26.40 -1.61 -9.48
N PRO A 193 -27.48 -2.44 -9.43
CA PRO A 193 -28.42 -2.41 -8.32
C PRO A 193 -27.78 -2.76 -6.97
N ALA A 194 -26.88 -3.75 -6.94
CA ALA A 194 -26.16 -4.16 -5.74
C ALA A 194 -25.18 -3.06 -5.29
N CYS A 195 -24.41 -2.48 -6.22
CA CYS A 195 -23.49 -1.37 -5.93
C CYS A 195 -24.23 -0.15 -5.38
N ARG A 196 -25.40 0.19 -5.96
CA ARG A 196 -26.24 1.30 -5.48
C ARG A 196 -26.74 1.04 -4.07
N ALA A 197 -27.16 -0.18 -3.75
CA ALA A 197 -27.57 -0.55 -2.40
C ALA A 197 -26.40 -0.49 -1.40
N GLY A 198 -25.21 -0.97 -1.79
CA GLY A 198 -24.00 -0.89 -0.96
C GLY A 198 -23.59 0.55 -0.66
N LEU A 199 -23.57 1.41 -1.68
CA LEU A 199 -23.26 2.83 -1.54
C LEU A 199 -24.32 3.55 -0.69
N ALA A 200 -25.60 3.27 -0.89
CA ALA A 200 -26.68 3.84 -0.07
C ALA A 200 -26.55 3.47 1.42
N ASN A 201 -26.10 2.25 1.73
CA ASN A 201 -25.84 1.84 3.11
C ASN A 201 -24.68 2.63 3.74
N LEU A 202 -23.65 2.97 2.96
CA LEU A 202 -22.56 3.85 3.40
C LEU A 202 -23.06 5.28 3.64
N HIS A 203 -23.82 5.83 2.68
CA HIS A 203 -24.39 7.18 2.76
C HIS A 203 -25.36 7.34 3.95
N ALA A 204 -26.12 6.29 4.28
CA ALA A 204 -27.00 6.29 5.45
C ALA A 204 -26.26 6.46 6.79
N LEU A 205 -24.94 6.24 6.82
CA LEU A 205 -24.08 6.52 7.97
C LEU A 205 -23.48 7.94 7.96
N GLY A 206 -23.84 8.78 6.98
CA GLY A 206 -23.23 10.09 6.75
C GLY A 206 -21.76 9.98 6.35
N ILE A 207 -21.45 9.01 5.47
CA ILE A 207 -20.10 8.76 4.96
C ILE A 207 -20.15 8.82 3.44
N LYS A 208 -19.25 9.59 2.85
CA LYS A 208 -18.99 9.63 1.40
C LYS A 208 -17.81 8.72 1.10
N HIS A 209 -17.88 7.93 0.03
CA HIS A 209 -16.77 7.02 -0.31
C HIS A 209 -15.54 7.77 -0.84
N GLY A 210 -15.77 8.78 -1.68
CA GLY A 210 -14.75 9.62 -2.30
C GLY A 210 -14.16 9.06 -3.60
N ASP A 211 -14.15 7.73 -3.76
CA ASP A 211 -13.63 7.06 -4.96
C ASP A 211 -14.48 5.85 -5.38
N ILE A 212 -15.63 6.08 -6.00
CA ILE A 212 -16.60 5.05 -6.40
C ILE A 212 -16.26 4.36 -7.74
N ASN A 213 -14.97 4.16 -8.03
CA ASN A 213 -14.58 3.43 -9.25
C ASN A 213 -14.93 1.94 -9.14
N LYS A 214 -15.11 1.25 -10.29
CA LYS A 214 -15.52 -0.17 -10.31
C LYS A 214 -14.61 -1.13 -9.56
N ASN A 215 -13.32 -0.81 -9.41
CA ASN A 215 -12.38 -1.68 -8.71
C ASN A 215 -12.53 -1.60 -7.19
N ASN A 216 -13.27 -0.62 -6.69
CA ASN A 216 -13.56 -0.42 -5.27
C ASN A 216 -14.88 -1.07 -4.83
N PHE A 217 -15.50 -1.86 -5.71
CA PHE A 217 -16.65 -2.70 -5.41
C PHE A 217 -16.34 -4.16 -5.71
N LEU A 218 -16.73 -5.01 -4.78
CA LEU A 218 -16.77 -6.46 -4.95
C LEU A 218 -18.21 -6.94 -4.79
N VAL A 219 -18.59 -8.03 -5.44
CA VAL A 219 -19.92 -8.65 -5.26
C VAL A 219 -19.76 -10.06 -4.72
N ARG A 220 -20.48 -10.34 -3.63
CA ARG A 220 -20.60 -11.67 -3.03
C ARG A 220 -22.07 -11.92 -2.70
N ASP A 221 -22.61 -13.05 -3.15
CA ASP A 221 -24.01 -13.43 -2.94
C ASP A 221 -25.03 -12.35 -3.36
N GLY A 222 -24.74 -11.66 -4.48
CA GLY A 222 -25.58 -10.57 -5.00
C GLY A 222 -25.56 -9.29 -4.17
N LYS A 223 -24.65 -9.16 -3.20
CA LYS A 223 -24.45 -7.95 -2.40
C LYS A 223 -23.11 -7.31 -2.72
N ALA A 224 -23.12 -5.99 -2.89
CA ALA A 224 -21.89 -5.24 -3.04
C ALA A 224 -21.19 -5.04 -1.69
N ILE A 225 -19.88 -5.19 -1.71
CA ILE A 225 -18.96 -4.93 -0.61
C ILE A 225 -18.01 -3.84 -1.09
N LEU A 226 -17.97 -2.73 -0.37
CA LEU A 226 -17.13 -1.58 -0.67
C LEU A 226 -15.74 -1.81 -0.08
N ILE A 227 -14.71 -1.45 -0.83
CA ILE A 227 -13.31 -1.53 -0.42
C ILE A 227 -12.59 -0.23 -0.75
N ASP A 228 -11.39 -0.05 -0.20
CA ASP A 228 -10.52 1.09 -0.47
C ASP A 228 -11.09 2.43 0.02
N PHE A 229 -11.21 2.57 1.33
CA PHE A 229 -11.83 3.73 1.99
C PHE A 229 -10.85 4.90 2.25
N GLU A 230 -9.71 4.94 1.57
CA GLU A 230 -8.68 5.96 1.82
C GLU A 230 -9.10 7.39 1.43
N ALA A 231 -10.08 7.51 0.54
CA ALA A 231 -10.71 8.77 0.15
C ALA A 231 -12.00 9.08 0.93
N SER A 232 -12.41 8.18 1.85
CA SER A 232 -13.70 8.31 2.54
C SER A 232 -13.67 9.36 3.63
N GLU A 233 -14.77 10.11 3.74
CA GLU A 233 -14.93 11.19 4.69
C GLU A 233 -16.32 11.21 5.30
N ARG A 234 -16.44 11.74 6.53
CA ARG A 234 -17.74 12.06 7.11
C ARG A 234 -18.37 13.20 6.32
N CYS A 235 -19.60 13.02 5.89
CA CYS A 235 -20.32 13.97 5.07
C CYS A 235 -21.74 14.15 5.61
N GLU A 236 -22.04 15.36 6.09
CA GLU A 236 -23.39 15.77 6.52
C GLU A 236 -24.17 16.44 5.39
N ASN A 237 -23.51 16.72 4.26
CA ASN A 237 -24.10 17.39 3.11
C ASN A 237 -24.80 16.36 2.21
N GLN A 238 -26.12 16.26 2.34
CA GLN A 238 -26.92 15.32 1.54
C GLN A 238 -26.72 15.51 0.03
N SER A 239 -26.56 16.75 -0.43
CA SER A 239 -26.34 17.04 -1.85
C SER A 239 -25.04 16.44 -2.40
N GLU A 240 -24.00 16.29 -1.56
CA GLU A 240 -22.76 15.63 -1.98
C GLU A 240 -22.90 14.11 -2.05
N LEU A 241 -23.65 13.51 -1.12
CA LEU A 241 -23.96 12.09 -1.14
C LEU A 241 -24.85 11.74 -2.35
N ASP A 242 -25.84 12.58 -2.64
CA ASP A 242 -26.71 12.44 -3.81
C ASP A 242 -25.88 12.56 -5.10
N ALA A 243 -24.98 13.54 -5.18
CA ALA A 243 -24.07 13.70 -6.32
C ALA A 243 -23.14 12.49 -6.52
N GLU A 244 -22.61 11.90 -5.44
CA GLU A 244 -21.82 10.66 -5.52
C GLU A 244 -22.68 9.49 -6.04
N SER A 245 -23.92 9.37 -5.56
CA SER A 245 -24.87 8.34 -6.02
C SER A 245 -25.25 8.46 -7.50
N ASP A 246 -25.39 9.69 -8.01
CA ASP A 246 -25.72 9.97 -9.42
C ASP A 246 -24.56 9.60 -10.36
N LEU A 247 -23.31 9.72 -9.89
CA LEU A 247 -22.13 9.38 -10.68
C LEU A 247 -21.86 7.87 -10.77
N LEU A 248 -22.43 7.06 -9.87
CA LEU A 248 -22.11 5.64 -9.73
C LEU A 248 -22.22 4.86 -11.05
N GLU A 249 -23.31 5.02 -11.81
CA GLU A 249 -23.48 4.28 -13.06
C GLU A 249 -22.41 4.62 -14.09
N THR A 250 -22.01 5.89 -14.18
CA THR A 250 -20.95 6.33 -15.08
C THR A 250 -19.59 5.82 -14.61
N SER A 251 -19.31 5.86 -13.30
CA SER A 251 -18.06 5.37 -12.72
C SER A 251 -17.89 3.85 -12.88
N LEU A 252 -18.97 3.07 -12.82
CA LEU A 252 -18.91 1.61 -13.06
C LEU A 252 -18.65 1.26 -14.53
N LYS A 253 -19.15 2.09 -15.45
CA LYS A 253 -18.96 1.92 -16.90
C LYS A 253 -17.63 2.48 -17.40
N ASP A 254 -16.86 3.16 -16.56
CA ASP A 254 -15.60 3.75 -16.96
C ASP A 254 -14.61 2.67 -17.43
N THR A 255 -14.06 2.89 -18.62
CA THR A 255 -13.05 2.03 -19.26
C THR A 255 -11.65 2.56 -19.07
N SER A 256 -11.50 3.73 -18.44
CA SER A 256 -10.20 4.23 -18.02
C SER A 256 -9.55 3.28 -17.02
N TYR A 257 -8.21 3.26 -17.00
CA TYR A 257 -7.42 2.46 -16.04
C TYR A 257 -7.43 3.08 -14.63
N ARG A 258 -8.36 3.98 -14.32
CA ARG A 258 -8.45 4.65 -13.03
C ARG A 258 -8.72 3.60 -11.93
N GLY A 259 -7.82 3.53 -10.94
CA GLY A 259 -7.89 2.58 -9.82
C GLY A 259 -7.44 1.14 -10.11
N GLY A 260 -7.01 0.83 -11.35
CA GLY A 260 -6.53 -0.49 -11.77
C GLY A 260 -5.06 -0.48 -12.23
N GLU A 261 -4.46 -1.66 -12.41
CA GLU A 261 -3.19 -1.75 -13.14
C GLU A 261 -3.45 -1.35 -14.60
N GLY A 262 -2.68 -0.39 -15.11
CA GLY A 262 -2.61 -0.11 -16.55
C GLY A 262 -2.17 -1.35 -17.33
N PRO A 263 -2.19 -1.33 -18.67
CA PRO A 263 -1.76 -2.49 -19.46
C PRO A 263 -0.36 -2.89 -19.00
N ALA A 264 -0.26 -4.12 -18.49
CA ALA A 264 1.01 -4.73 -18.15
C ALA A 264 1.92 -4.57 -19.37
N ILE A 265 3.03 -3.84 -19.23
CA ILE A 265 4.12 -3.94 -20.18
C ILE A 265 4.58 -5.39 -20.05
N SER A 266 4.12 -6.22 -20.98
CA SER A 266 4.43 -7.64 -21.06
C SER A 266 5.94 -7.81 -20.91
N SER A 267 6.35 -8.55 -19.87
CA SER A 267 7.72 -8.98 -19.65
C SER A 267 8.22 -9.99 -20.71
N GLU A 268 7.43 -10.24 -21.75
CA GLU A 268 7.84 -11.00 -22.94
C GLU A 268 8.63 -10.13 -23.93
N SER A 269 9.80 -9.64 -23.52
CA SER A 269 10.90 -9.31 -24.45
C SER A 269 12.21 -9.06 -23.70
N MET A 270 12.60 -9.97 -22.82
CA MET A 270 14.00 -10.05 -22.40
C MET A 270 14.65 -11.29 -23.05
N PRO A 271 15.54 -11.13 -24.05
CA PRO A 271 16.34 -12.24 -24.54
C PRO A 271 17.25 -12.76 -23.43
N ARG A 272 17.41 -14.09 -23.41
CA ARG A 272 18.24 -14.85 -22.46
C ARG A 272 19.69 -14.36 -22.39
#